data_AF-A0A355UW02-F1
#
_entry.id   AF-A0A355UW02-F1
#
_cell.length_a   1.000
_cell.length_b   1.000
_cell.length_c   1.000
_cell.angle_alpha   90.00
_cell.angle_beta   90.00
_cell.angle_gamma   90.00
#
_symmetry.space_group_name_H-M   'P 1'
#
loop_
_entity.id
_entity.type
_entity.pdbx_description
1 polymer ?
#
loop_
_entity_poly.entity_id
_entity_poly.type
_entity_poly.pdbx_seq_one_letter_code
_entity_poly.pdbx_strand_id
1 'polypeptide(L)'
;MGSWKAIFLVLAFAFSFASPAAAITWQGLTPARSNYDDAVKAFGKPYQQHRVDNQVDMFSFKTKNSGDGKAHVFVQRKDKRILAIAFAPPQYLSREDIHKAFKEPDEVIRDEEGRLIEFYGDPGLMINYDDDDKSVKLLLTLPTGTAGKKKTPV
;
A
#
# COMPACT_ATOMS: atom_id res chain seq x y z
N MET A 1 37.03 -36.39 12.55
CA MET A 1 35.72 -36.28 11.90
C MET A 1 35.35 -34.81 11.88
N GLY A 2 35.49 -34.15 10.73
CA GLY A 2 35.26 -32.72 10.58
C GLY A 2 33.80 -32.44 10.21
N SER A 3 33.11 -31.64 11.00
CA SER A 3 31.80 -31.09 10.66
C SER A 3 31.98 -29.68 10.10
N TRP A 4 32.07 -29.60 8.77
CA TRP A 4 31.73 -28.38 8.04
C TRP A 4 30.25 -28.48 7.65
N LYS A 5 29.45 -27.53 8.12
CA LYS A 5 28.32 -26.93 7.39
C LYS A 5 27.78 -25.75 8.20
N ALA A 6 28.27 -24.57 7.82
CA ALA A 6 27.53 -23.34 7.96
C ALA A 6 26.20 -23.43 7.19
N ILE A 7 25.19 -22.68 7.62
CA ILE A 7 24.44 -21.72 6.79
C ILE A 7 23.45 -20.95 7.69
N PHE A 8 23.84 -19.69 7.92
CA PHE A 8 23.04 -18.46 8.07
C PHE A 8 21.70 -18.47 8.82
N LEU A 9 21.78 -17.89 10.03
CA LEU A 9 20.85 -16.90 10.59
C LEU A 9 19.77 -16.40 9.59
N VAL A 10 18.53 -16.86 9.76
CA VAL A 10 17.35 -16.11 9.31
C VAL A 10 17.08 -15.08 10.40
N LEU A 11 17.52 -13.85 10.17
CA LEU A 11 17.28 -12.72 11.05
C LEU A 11 15.78 -12.47 11.21
N ALA A 12 15.32 -12.74 12.43
CA ALA A 12 14.40 -11.92 13.22
C ALA A 12 13.21 -11.28 12.49
N PHE A 13 12.08 -11.99 12.47
CA PHE A 13 10.76 -11.38 12.62
C PHE A 13 10.65 -10.83 14.05
N ALA A 14 11.21 -9.64 14.28
CA ALA A 14 10.97 -8.87 15.49
C ALA A 14 9.72 -8.00 15.28
N PHE A 15 8.54 -8.59 15.51
CA PHE A 15 7.34 -7.83 15.84
C PHE A 15 7.49 -7.28 17.27
N SER A 16 8.26 -6.20 17.40
CA SER A 16 8.23 -5.34 18.58
C SER A 16 7.23 -4.22 18.31
N PHE A 17 5.98 -4.44 18.68
CA PHE A 17 4.93 -3.42 18.69
C PHE A 17 5.20 -2.38 19.79
N ALA A 18 6.00 -1.36 19.48
CA ALA A 18 6.11 -0.13 20.27
C ALA A 18 6.72 1.01 19.45
N SER A 19 5.96 1.58 18.50
CA SER A 19 6.19 2.95 18.00
C SER A 19 5.02 3.42 17.13
N PRO A 20 4.74 4.73 17.07
CA PRO A 20 3.50 5.27 16.54
C PRO A 20 3.42 5.10 15.03
N ALA A 21 2.25 4.71 14.52
CA ALA A 21 1.75 5.10 13.20
C ALA A 21 2.80 5.01 12.07
N ALA A 22 3.36 3.83 11.83
CA ALA A 22 4.22 3.60 10.67
C ALA A 22 3.34 3.20 9.48
N ALA A 23 3.33 4.03 8.43
CA ALA A 23 2.61 3.74 7.20
C ALA A 23 3.01 2.36 6.67
N ILE A 24 2.03 1.61 6.15
CA ILE A 24 2.32 0.29 5.57
C ILE A 24 3.39 0.45 4.50
N THR A 25 4.50 -0.23 4.72
CA THR A 25 5.59 -0.30 3.75
C THR A 25 5.28 -1.43 2.78
N TRP A 26 5.38 -1.15 1.47
CA TRP A 26 5.24 -2.17 0.44
C TRP A 26 6.48 -2.20 -0.44
N GLN A 27 7.13 -3.35 -0.51
CA GLN A 27 8.40 -3.55 -1.21
C GLN A 27 9.49 -2.53 -0.82
N GLY A 28 9.56 -2.20 0.48
CA GLY A 28 10.53 -1.23 1.02
C GLY A 28 10.18 0.24 0.78
N LEU A 29 9.02 0.54 0.19
CA LEU A 29 8.55 1.91 -0.02
C LEU A 29 7.51 2.29 1.03
N THR A 30 7.71 3.44 1.66
CA THR A 30 6.81 4.00 2.68
C THR A 30 6.29 5.36 2.20
N PRO A 31 4.96 5.53 2.05
CA PRO A 31 4.37 6.83 1.74
C PRO A 31 4.86 7.96 2.67
N ALA A 32 4.98 9.17 2.13
CA ALA A 32 5.58 10.37 2.73
C ALA A 32 7.08 10.28 3.10
N ARG A 33 7.69 9.08 3.13
CA ARG A 33 9.12 8.90 3.44
C ARG A 33 9.96 8.55 2.21
N SER A 34 9.47 7.69 1.34
CA SER A 34 10.14 7.31 0.09
C SER A 34 9.89 8.36 -1.02
N ASN A 35 10.75 8.36 -2.03
CA ASN A 35 10.62 9.23 -3.19
C ASN A 35 10.59 8.42 -4.51
N TYR A 36 10.44 9.13 -5.64
CA TYR A 36 10.45 8.53 -6.97
C TYR A 36 11.69 7.66 -7.26
N ASP A 37 12.88 8.11 -6.87
CA ASP A 37 14.11 7.37 -7.15
C ASP A 37 14.15 6.06 -6.36
N ASP A 38 13.57 6.02 -5.16
CA ASP A 38 13.40 4.78 -4.40
C ASP A 38 12.43 3.81 -5.11
N ALA A 39 11.34 4.32 -5.70
CA ALA A 39 10.45 3.50 -6.51
C ALA A 39 11.15 2.93 -7.75
N VAL A 40 12.00 3.73 -8.41
CA VAL A 40 12.80 3.26 -9.54
C VAL A 40 13.82 2.19 -9.11
N LYS A 41 14.40 2.30 -7.92
CA LYS A 41 15.27 1.24 -7.37
C LYS A 41 14.49 -0.04 -7.06
N ALA A 42 13.29 0.09 -6.51
CA ALA A 42 12.46 -1.05 -6.11
C ALA A 42 11.87 -1.81 -7.32
N PHE A 43 11.42 -1.09 -8.35
CA PHE A 43 10.67 -1.67 -9.45
C PHE A 43 11.35 -1.57 -10.83
N GLY A 44 12.46 -0.84 -10.95
CA GLY A 44 13.04 -0.46 -12.24
C GLY A 44 12.34 0.75 -12.86
N LYS A 45 12.53 0.97 -14.16
CA LYS A 45 11.93 2.14 -14.85
C LYS A 45 10.42 1.95 -15.02
N PRO A 46 9.60 3.01 -14.81
CA PRO A 46 8.18 2.94 -15.09
C PRO A 46 7.96 2.77 -16.60
N TYR A 47 6.91 2.04 -16.96
CA TYR A 47 6.52 1.86 -18.37
C TYR A 47 5.50 2.91 -18.82
N GLN A 48 4.91 3.65 -17.88
CA GLN A 48 3.93 4.68 -18.16
C GLN A 48 3.97 5.75 -17.08
N GLN A 49 3.73 7.00 -17.49
CA GLN A 49 3.53 8.14 -16.61
C GLN A 49 2.23 8.82 -17.02
N HIS A 50 1.41 9.16 -16.03
CA HIS A 50 0.19 9.94 -16.18
C HIS A 50 0.23 11.13 -15.25
N ARG A 51 -0.22 12.29 -15.72
CA ARG A 51 -0.46 13.42 -14.84
C ARG A 51 -1.86 13.28 -14.25
N VAL A 52 -1.95 13.18 -12.92
CA VAL A 52 -3.23 13.11 -12.22
C VAL A 52 -3.80 14.52 -12.09
N ASP A 53 -2.97 15.46 -11.63
CA ASP A 53 -3.29 16.89 -11.57
C ASP A 53 -2.01 17.75 -11.65
N ASN A 54 -2.11 19.04 -11.33
CA ASN A 54 -0.96 19.95 -11.37
C ASN A 54 0.15 19.61 -10.36
N GLN A 55 -0.17 18.87 -9.30
CA GLN A 55 0.71 18.57 -8.17
C GLN A 55 1.16 17.11 -8.12
N VAL A 56 0.45 16.18 -8.76
CA VAL A 56 0.66 14.74 -8.63
C VAL A 56 0.84 14.09 -10.01
N ASP A 57 1.92 13.33 -10.15
CA ASP A 57 2.13 12.39 -11.25
C ASP A 57 1.92 10.95 -10.74
N MET A 58 1.33 10.10 -11.56
CA MET A 58 1.22 8.66 -11.34
C MET A 58 2.19 7.93 -12.27
N PHE A 59 3.01 7.05 -11.70
CA PHE A 59 3.96 6.22 -12.44
C PHE A 59 3.56 4.75 -12.33
N SER A 60 3.43 4.08 -13.47
CA SER A 60 3.08 2.66 -13.53
C SER A 60 4.34 1.81 -13.73
N PHE A 61 4.51 0.81 -12.88
CA PHE A 61 5.65 -0.11 -12.88
C PHE A 61 5.18 -1.55 -13.10
N LYS A 62 6.04 -2.36 -13.73
CA LYS A 62 5.84 -3.81 -13.79
C LYS A 62 6.44 -4.43 -12.54
N THR A 63 5.72 -5.35 -11.90
CA THR A 63 6.22 -6.09 -10.73
C THR A 63 5.61 -7.49 -10.73
N LYS A 64 6.32 -8.48 -10.17
CA LYS A 64 5.79 -9.85 -10.01
C LYS A 64 5.05 -10.04 -8.69
N ASN A 65 5.07 -9.04 -7.83
CA ASN A 65 4.59 -9.11 -6.45
C ASN A 65 3.16 -8.51 -6.29
N SER A 66 2.45 -8.31 -7.41
CA SER A 66 1.04 -7.91 -7.45
C SER A 66 0.26 -8.85 -8.37
N GLY A 67 -1.05 -8.96 -8.15
CA GLY A 67 -1.91 -9.94 -8.84
C GLY A 67 -2.07 -9.67 -10.33
N ASP A 68 -2.02 -8.40 -10.74
CA ASP A 68 -2.13 -7.98 -12.13
C ASP A 68 -0.77 -7.65 -12.77
N GLY A 69 0.32 -7.90 -12.02
CA GLY A 69 1.68 -7.64 -12.46
C GLY A 69 2.07 -6.15 -12.50
N LYS A 70 1.28 -5.27 -11.88
CA LYS A 70 1.48 -3.82 -11.90
C LYS A 70 1.46 -3.20 -10.51
N ALA A 71 2.14 -2.06 -10.40
CA ALA A 71 1.99 -1.14 -9.29
C ALA A 71 1.88 0.29 -9.84
N HIS A 72 1.07 1.13 -9.20
CA HIS A 72 0.98 2.54 -9.50
C HIS A 72 1.47 3.34 -8.32
N VAL A 73 2.48 4.17 -8.52
CA VAL A 73 3.07 5.03 -7.49
C VAL A 73 2.68 6.47 -7.78
N PHE A 74 1.99 7.09 -6.83
CA PHE A 74 1.59 8.49 -6.89
C PHE A 74 2.66 9.34 -6.23
N VAL A 75 3.15 10.34 -6.96
CA VAL A 75 4.31 11.14 -6.56
C VAL A 75 3.97 12.62 -6.63
N GLN A 76 4.27 13.35 -5.56
CA GLN A 76 4.16 14.80 -5.55
C GLN A 76 5.27 15.42 -6.41
N ARG A 77 4.91 16.29 -7.36
CA ARG A 77 5.85 16.85 -8.34
C ARG A 77 6.90 17.77 -7.73
N LYS A 78 6.53 18.50 -6.66
CA LYS A 78 7.38 19.52 -6.05
C LYS A 78 8.66 18.93 -5.44
N ASP A 79 8.53 17.83 -4.71
CA ASP A 79 9.62 17.22 -3.94
C ASP A 79 9.84 15.73 -4.25
N LYS A 80 9.09 15.21 -5.24
CA LYS A 80 9.11 13.82 -5.69
C LYS A 80 8.80 12.80 -4.59
N ARG A 81 8.10 13.20 -3.51
CA ARG A 81 7.68 12.29 -2.45
C ARG A 81 6.56 11.36 -2.92
N ILE A 82 6.63 10.11 -2.52
CA ILE A 82 5.53 9.15 -2.74
C ILE A 82 4.38 9.52 -1.81
N LEU A 83 3.21 9.77 -2.39
CA LEU A 83 1.96 10.01 -1.66
C LEU A 83 1.18 8.73 -1.45
N ALA A 84 1.17 7.82 -2.43
CA ALA A 84 0.43 6.57 -2.34
C ALA A 84 1.04 5.51 -3.24
N ILE A 85 0.77 4.25 -2.92
CA ILE A 85 1.10 3.11 -3.79
C ILE A 85 -0.14 2.24 -3.93
N ALA A 86 -0.61 2.08 -5.17
CA ALA A 86 -1.76 1.26 -5.51
C ALA A 86 -1.32 -0.03 -6.20
N PHE A 87 -1.86 -1.17 -5.78
CA PHE A 87 -1.59 -2.46 -6.39
C PHE A 87 -2.73 -3.47 -6.14
N ALA A 88 -2.91 -4.40 -7.08
CA ALA A 88 -3.76 -5.56 -6.85
C ALA A 88 -2.99 -6.60 -6.01
N PRO A 89 -3.56 -7.16 -4.94
CA PRO A 89 -2.87 -8.19 -4.16
C PRO A 89 -2.57 -9.44 -5.02
N PRO A 90 -1.43 -10.13 -4.80
CA PRO A 90 -1.02 -11.29 -5.60
C PRO A 90 -1.86 -12.56 -5.39
N GLN A 91 -2.61 -12.64 -4.30
CA GLN A 91 -3.53 -13.73 -3.99
C GLN A 91 -4.91 -13.12 -3.70
N TYR A 92 -5.97 -13.92 -3.83
CA TYR A 92 -7.32 -13.55 -3.39
C TYR A 92 -7.28 -13.24 -1.89
N LEU A 93 -7.14 -11.96 -1.57
CA LEU A 93 -7.21 -11.45 -0.21
C LEU A 93 -8.68 -11.13 0.04
N SER A 94 -9.27 -11.74 1.07
CA SER A 94 -10.67 -11.51 1.38
C SER A 94 -10.84 -10.35 2.36
N ARG A 95 -12.02 -9.76 2.38
CA ARG A 95 -12.44 -8.79 3.41
C ARG A 95 -12.30 -9.36 4.82
N GLU A 96 -12.59 -10.64 5.00
CA GLU A 96 -12.41 -11.32 6.29
C GLU A 96 -10.93 -11.36 6.70
N ASP A 97 -10.00 -11.62 5.78
CA ASP A 97 -8.57 -11.62 6.08
C ASP A 97 -8.08 -10.22 6.47
N ILE A 98 -8.60 -9.17 5.82
CA ILE A 98 -8.35 -7.79 6.20
C ILE A 98 -8.81 -7.54 7.64
N HIS A 99 -10.05 -7.91 7.98
CA HIS A 99 -10.62 -7.69 9.33
C HIS A 99 -9.97 -8.57 10.42
N LYS A 100 -9.29 -9.65 10.03
CA LYS A 100 -8.43 -10.42 10.96
C LYS A 100 -7.09 -9.73 11.19
N ALA A 101 -6.52 -9.10 10.15
CA ALA A 101 -5.21 -8.46 10.21
C ALA A 101 -5.25 -7.05 10.83
N PHE A 102 -6.33 -6.33 10.57
CA PHE A 102 -6.57 -4.96 11.02
C PHE A 102 -7.82 -4.93 11.89
N LYS A 103 -7.95 -3.91 12.74
CA LYS A 103 -9.21 -3.66 13.47
C LYS A 103 -10.31 -3.27 12.49
N GLU A 104 -11.47 -2.86 13.01
CA GLU A 104 -12.53 -2.24 12.21
C GLU A 104 -12.00 -1.04 11.39
N PRO A 105 -12.51 -0.82 10.17
CA PRO A 105 -12.17 0.36 9.38
C PRO A 105 -12.67 1.65 10.07
N ASP A 106 -11.92 2.74 9.90
CA ASP A 106 -12.30 4.07 10.40
C ASP A 106 -13.47 4.66 9.61
N GLU A 107 -13.55 4.34 8.32
CA GLU A 107 -14.59 4.78 7.41
C GLU A 107 -14.91 3.71 6.37
N VAL A 108 -16.19 3.60 6.03
CA VAL A 108 -16.71 2.69 5.01
C VAL A 108 -17.61 3.50 4.09
N ILE A 109 -17.33 3.47 2.78
CA ILE A 109 -18.13 4.14 1.76
C ILE A 109 -18.43 3.17 0.62
N ARG A 110 -19.32 3.59 -0.30
CA ARG A 110 -19.43 2.98 -1.61
C ARG A 110 -19.08 4.02 -2.67
N ASP A 111 -18.40 3.59 -3.73
CA ASP A 111 -18.19 4.45 -4.90
C ASP A 111 -19.46 4.58 -5.76
N GLU A 112 -19.36 5.34 -6.85
CA GLU A 112 -20.48 5.58 -7.77
C GLU A 112 -20.97 4.29 -8.46
N GLU A 113 -20.12 3.28 -8.58
CA GLU A 113 -20.44 1.96 -9.12
C GLU A 113 -20.99 1.01 -8.05
N GLY A 114 -21.10 1.48 -6.80
CA GLY A 114 -21.60 0.71 -5.66
C GLY A 114 -20.55 -0.19 -5.01
N ARG A 115 -19.28 -0.13 -5.41
CA ARG A 115 -18.22 -0.96 -4.82
C ARG A 115 -17.86 -0.50 -3.43
N LEU A 116 -17.69 -1.45 -2.52
CA LEU A 116 -17.29 -1.17 -1.14
C LEU A 116 -15.85 -0.62 -1.10
N ILE A 117 -15.65 0.44 -0.32
CA ILE A 117 -14.34 0.98 -0.01
C ILE A 117 -14.20 1.12 1.51
N GLU A 118 -13.13 0.56 2.06
CA GLU A 118 -12.80 0.66 3.49
C GLU A 118 -11.51 1.44 3.69
N PHE A 119 -11.50 2.32 4.68
CA PHE A 119 -10.38 3.17 5.05
C PHE A 119 -9.87 2.82 6.45
N TYR A 120 -8.55 2.72 6.58
CA TYR A 120 -7.84 2.50 7.83
C TYR A 120 -6.82 3.62 8.00
N GLY A 121 -7.16 4.64 8.79
CA GLY A 121 -6.33 5.79 9.10
C GLY A 121 -5.00 5.41 9.74
N ASP A 122 -5.00 4.43 10.66
CA ASP A 122 -3.79 3.79 11.18
C ASP A 122 -3.88 2.29 10.90
N PRO A 123 -3.20 1.78 9.86
CA PRO A 123 -1.86 2.19 9.41
C PRO A 123 -1.79 3.06 8.14
N GLY A 124 -2.90 3.59 7.61
CA GLY A 124 -2.91 4.35 6.35
C GLY A 124 -3.13 3.43 5.15
N LEU A 125 -4.33 2.87 5.05
CA LEU A 125 -4.73 1.94 3.99
C LEU A 125 -6.11 2.33 3.47
N MET A 126 -6.28 2.21 2.16
CA MET A 126 -7.58 2.22 1.50
C MET A 126 -7.72 0.92 0.72
N ILE A 127 -8.86 0.25 0.87
CA ILE A 127 -9.13 -1.04 0.24
C ILE A 127 -10.38 -0.89 -0.61
N ASN A 128 -10.26 -1.20 -1.89
CA ASN A 128 -11.39 -1.31 -2.81
C ASN A 128 -11.68 -2.79 -3.05
N TYR A 129 -12.95 -3.17 -2.89
CA TYR A 129 -13.41 -4.53 -3.10
C TYR A 129 -14.01 -4.70 -4.51
N ASP A 130 -14.02 -5.93 -5.00
CA ASP A 130 -14.80 -6.29 -6.18
C ASP A 130 -16.31 -6.23 -5.87
N ASP A 131 -17.12 -6.40 -6.90
CA ASP A 131 -18.59 -6.29 -6.84
C ASP A 131 -19.24 -7.33 -5.90
N ASP A 132 -18.48 -8.33 -5.46
CA ASP A 132 -18.90 -9.34 -4.47
C ASP A 132 -18.78 -8.86 -3.01
N ASP A 133 -18.26 -7.65 -2.77
CA ASP A 133 -17.93 -7.05 -1.47
C ASP A 133 -16.99 -7.92 -0.59
N LYS A 134 -16.36 -8.94 -1.17
CA LYS A 134 -15.58 -9.97 -0.45
C LYS A 134 -14.15 -10.01 -0.91
N SER A 135 -13.91 -9.85 -2.19
CA SER A 135 -12.60 -9.98 -2.81
C SER A 135 -11.93 -8.61 -2.89
N VAL A 136 -10.69 -8.50 -2.42
CA VAL A 136 -9.93 -7.25 -2.55
C VAL A 136 -9.47 -7.08 -3.99
N LYS A 137 -9.98 -6.02 -4.64
CA LYS A 137 -9.60 -5.62 -5.99
C LYS A 137 -8.31 -4.81 -6.01
N LEU A 138 -8.21 -3.85 -5.09
CA LEU A 138 -7.11 -2.89 -5.06
C LEU A 138 -6.78 -2.48 -3.63
N LEU A 139 -5.49 -2.44 -3.32
CA LEU A 139 -4.95 -1.87 -2.09
C LEU A 139 -4.21 -0.57 -2.42
N LEU A 140 -4.49 0.48 -1.65
CA LEU A 140 -3.75 1.74 -1.65
C LEU A 140 -3.08 1.94 -0.29
N THR A 141 -1.76 1.91 -0.25
CA THR A 141 -1.02 2.36 0.94
C THR A 141 -0.90 3.88 0.91
N LEU A 142 -1.12 4.50 2.07
CA LEU A 142 -1.20 5.94 2.27
C LEU A 142 -0.32 6.34 3.45
N PRO A 143 -0.01 7.65 3.63
CA PRO A 143 0.65 8.10 4.84
C PRO A 143 -0.29 7.89 6.04
N THR A 144 0.26 7.58 7.21
CA THR A 144 -0.58 7.33 8.37
C THR A 144 -1.40 8.55 8.77
N GLY A 145 -2.62 8.31 9.24
CA GLY A 145 -3.59 9.33 9.64
C GLY A 145 -4.24 10.07 8.47
N THR A 146 -4.05 9.63 7.22
CA THR A 146 -4.66 10.27 6.04
C THR A 146 -5.96 9.62 5.58
N ALA A 147 -6.13 8.32 5.82
CA ALA A 147 -7.36 7.61 5.50
C ALA A 147 -8.41 7.83 6.61
N GLY A 148 -9.69 7.91 6.23
CA GLY A 148 -10.81 7.79 7.18
C GLY A 148 -10.93 8.87 8.26
N LYS A 149 -10.43 10.10 8.03
CA LYS A 149 -10.72 11.20 8.96
C LYS A 149 -12.22 11.49 8.89
N LYS A 150 -12.99 10.99 9.88
CA LYS A 150 -14.32 11.53 10.20
C LYS A 150 -14.20 13.05 10.16
N LYS A 151 -14.79 13.67 9.13
CA LYS A 151 -14.95 15.13 9.13
C LYS A 151 -15.70 15.44 10.42
N THR A 152 -15.05 16.11 11.36
CA THR A 152 -15.78 16.80 12.41
C THR A 152 -16.74 17.73 11.68
N PRO A 153 -18.07 17.64 11.88
CA PRO A 153 -18.98 18.57 11.25
C PRO A 153 -18.56 19.98 11.65
N VAL A 154 -18.34 20.84 10.66
CA VAL A 154 -18.16 22.28 10.83
C VAL A 154 -19.53 22.91 10.92
#